data_AF-A0A5C6CUA1-F1
#
_entry.id   AF-A0A5C6CUA1-F1
#
_cell.length_a   1.000
_cell.length_b   1.000
_cell.length_c   1.000
_cell.angle_alpha   90.00
_cell.angle_beta   90.00
_cell.angle_gamma   90.00
#
_symmetry.space_group_name_H-M   'P 1'
#
loop_
_entity.id
_entity.type
_entity.pdbx_description
1 polymer ?
#
loop_
_entity_poly.entity_id
_entity_poly.type
_entity_poly.pdbx_seq_one_letter_code
_entity_poly.pdbx_strand_id
1 'polypeptide(L)'
;MDPFEQIWESSRINDYSWGYPAVVWAGVGVLVALSLIRHNAFRRILKVVAIFGLAMMATQWSASEIQEKWRIRREWADTHPAEMTEQGYEALTVDGANLTLGPLIYGFRSGLIFIGVAAALFVFRVAVRKRPVKTPDEATPEIKTKVTTDLPFSDNPYHPPADSG
;
A
#
# COMPACT_ATOMS: atom_id res chain seq x y z
N MET A 1 23.52 17.89 29.46
CA MET A 1 22.49 18.25 28.47
C MET A 1 21.75 19.44 29.04
N ASP A 2 21.45 20.42 28.19
CA ASP A 2 20.63 21.57 28.59
C ASP A 2 19.20 21.09 28.94
N PRO A 3 18.55 21.59 30.01
CA PRO A 3 17.19 21.15 30.38
C PRO A 3 16.18 21.26 29.24
N PHE A 4 16.33 22.29 28.40
CA PHE A 4 15.56 22.45 27.15
C PHE A 4 15.73 21.26 26.19
N GLU A 5 16.97 20.81 25.97
CA GLU A 5 17.27 19.71 25.03
C GLU A 5 16.72 18.38 25.56
N GLN A 6 16.82 18.15 26.87
CA GLN A 6 16.30 16.96 27.52
C GLN A 6 14.78 16.84 27.39
N ILE A 7 14.02 17.93 27.63
CA ILE A 7 12.56 17.91 27.45
C ILE A 7 12.17 17.86 25.96
N TRP A 8 12.96 18.50 25.10
CA TRP A 8 12.74 18.47 23.67
C TRP A 8 12.82 17.05 23.10
N GLU A 9 13.81 16.27 23.55
CA GLU A 9 14.00 14.88 23.14
C GLU A 9 13.01 13.91 23.79
N SER A 10 12.78 14.01 25.11
CA SER A 10 11.88 13.10 25.82
C SER A 10 10.42 13.21 25.34
N SER A 11 9.99 14.41 24.95
CA SER A 11 8.65 14.65 24.39
C SER A 11 8.45 14.13 22.95
N ARG A 12 9.49 13.61 22.28
CA ARG A 12 9.37 13.07 20.91
C ARG A 12 8.59 11.77 20.83
N ILE A 13 8.63 10.96 21.88
CA ILE A 13 7.89 9.71 21.98
C ILE A 13 6.84 9.92 23.06
N ASN A 14 5.58 9.86 22.67
CA ASN A 14 4.44 9.97 23.59
C ASN A 14 3.42 8.86 23.30
N ASP A 15 2.34 8.86 24.08
CA ASP A 15 1.30 7.83 24.01
C ASP A 15 0.63 7.71 22.63
N TYR A 16 0.71 8.76 21.80
CA TYR A 16 0.14 8.81 20.46
C TYR A 16 1.14 8.51 19.35
N SER A 17 2.43 8.33 19.64
CA SER A 17 3.48 8.14 18.63
C SER A 17 3.29 6.90 17.74
N TRP A 18 2.52 5.92 18.20
CA TRP A 18 2.16 4.73 17.40
C TRP A 18 0.91 4.89 16.55
N GLY A 19 0.10 5.94 16.78
CA GLY A 19 -1.16 6.15 16.08
C GLY A 19 -0.97 6.34 14.58
N TYR A 20 -0.07 7.24 14.18
CA TYR A 20 0.22 7.49 12.76
C TYR A 20 0.77 6.23 12.04
N PRO A 21 1.83 5.57 12.53
CA PRO A 21 2.32 4.33 11.94
C PRO A 21 1.24 3.24 11.84
N ALA A 22 0.42 3.07 12.89
CA ALA A 22 -0.65 2.07 12.89
C ALA A 22 -1.69 2.33 11.79
N VAL A 23 -2.10 3.60 11.59
CA VAL A 23 -3.01 3.97 10.49
C VAL A 23 -2.40 3.68 9.12
N VAL A 24 -1.11 3.98 8.93
CA VAL A 24 -0.44 3.71 7.66
C VAL A 24 -0.40 2.21 7.37
N TRP A 25 0.02 1.38 8.33
CA TRP A 25 0.07 -0.07 8.15
C TRP A 25 -1.32 -0.69 7.94
N ALA A 26 -2.30 -0.30 8.77
CA ALA A 26 -3.68 -0.75 8.62
C ALA A 26 -4.25 -0.33 7.26
N GLY A 27 -3.97 0.89 6.81
CA GLY A 27 -4.40 1.42 5.53
C GLY A 27 -3.85 0.63 4.33
N VAL A 28 -2.58 0.22 4.38
CA VAL A 28 -1.99 -0.69 3.38
C VAL A 28 -2.76 -2.02 3.36
N GLY A 29 -3.03 -2.61 4.53
CA GLY A 29 -3.84 -3.83 4.65
C GLY A 29 -5.24 -3.69 4.03
N VAL A 30 -5.93 -2.58 4.30
CA VAL A 30 -7.23 -2.25 3.71
C VAL A 30 -7.13 -2.18 2.18
N LEU A 31 -6.12 -1.50 1.63
CA LEU A 31 -5.95 -1.40 0.17
C LEU A 31 -5.67 -2.75 -0.49
N VAL A 32 -4.93 -3.64 0.18
CA VAL A 32 -4.72 -5.02 -0.25
C VAL A 32 -6.04 -5.78 -0.25
N ALA A 33 -6.82 -5.72 0.83
CA ALA A 33 -8.12 -6.37 0.93
C ALA A 33 -9.11 -5.88 -0.14
N LEU A 34 -9.21 -4.56 -0.32
CA LEU A 34 -10.01 -3.95 -1.39
C LEU A 34 -9.57 -4.41 -2.79
N SER A 35 -8.29 -4.72 -2.97
CA SER A 35 -7.78 -5.22 -4.25
C SER A 35 -8.32 -6.61 -4.63
N LEU A 36 -8.83 -7.38 -3.67
CA LEU A 36 -9.42 -8.70 -3.91
C LEU A 36 -10.83 -8.62 -4.49
N ILE A 37 -11.52 -7.48 -4.36
CA ILE A 37 -12.88 -7.28 -4.85
C ILE A 37 -12.94 -7.47 -6.37
N ARG A 38 -13.86 -8.32 -6.84
CA ARG A 38 -14.02 -8.69 -8.25
C ARG A 38 -14.56 -7.52 -9.10
N HIS A 39 -15.53 -6.78 -8.57
CA HIS A 39 -16.20 -5.69 -9.28
C HIS A 39 -15.29 -4.45 -9.42
N ASN A 40 -14.94 -4.10 -10.66
CA ASN A 40 -13.89 -3.11 -10.92
C ASN A 40 -14.29 -1.68 -10.52
N ALA A 41 -15.50 -1.23 -10.85
CA ALA A 41 -15.94 0.14 -10.58
C ALA A 41 -16.09 0.39 -9.07
N PHE A 42 -16.83 -0.49 -8.40
CA PHE A 42 -17.01 -0.46 -6.94
C PHE A 42 -15.67 -0.48 -6.19
N ARG A 43 -14.74 -1.35 -6.60
CA ARG A 43 -13.39 -1.39 -6.04
C ARG A 43 -12.64 -0.06 -6.17
N ARG A 44 -12.71 0.59 -7.33
CA ARG A 44 -12.03 1.88 -7.56
C ARG A 44 -12.61 2.95 -6.64
N ILE A 45 -13.93 3.03 -6.54
CA ILE A 45 -14.62 3.98 -5.66
C ILE A 45 -14.22 3.74 -4.21
N LEU A 46 -14.29 2.49 -3.72
CA LEU A 46 -13.89 2.16 -2.36
C LEU A 46 -12.42 2.49 -2.06
N LYS A 47 -11.51 2.27 -3.02
CA LYS A 47 -10.10 2.65 -2.84
C LYS A 47 -9.94 4.15 -2.69
N VAL A 48 -10.61 4.95 -3.52
CA VAL A 48 -10.55 6.41 -3.42
C VAL A 48 -11.07 6.88 -2.06
N VAL A 49 -12.26 6.40 -1.67
CA VAL A 49 -12.86 6.71 -0.36
C VAL A 49 -11.93 6.30 0.80
N ALA A 50 -11.36 5.09 0.73
CA ALA A 50 -10.43 4.61 1.74
C ALA A 50 -9.17 5.47 1.81
N ILE A 51 -8.57 5.85 0.68
CA ILE A 51 -7.38 6.72 0.66
C ILE A 51 -7.67 8.05 1.36
N PHE A 52 -8.78 8.71 1.01
CA PHE A 52 -9.16 9.98 1.63
C PHE A 52 -9.44 9.82 3.14
N GLY A 53 -10.24 8.83 3.53
CA GLY A 53 -10.57 8.58 4.93
C GLY A 53 -9.35 8.22 5.78
N LEU A 54 -8.46 7.35 5.27
CA LEU A 54 -7.23 6.96 5.96
C LEU A 54 -6.25 8.13 6.06
N ALA A 55 -6.15 8.97 5.03
CA ALA A 55 -5.32 10.18 5.09
C ALA A 55 -5.84 11.16 6.14
N MET A 56 -7.15 11.35 6.25
CA MET A 56 -7.75 12.16 7.31
C MET A 56 -7.50 11.58 8.70
N MET A 57 -7.62 10.25 8.88
CA MET A 57 -7.29 9.59 10.14
C MET A 57 -5.80 9.78 10.49
N ALA A 58 -4.89 9.66 9.52
CA ALA A 58 -3.47 9.87 9.73
C ALA A 58 -3.17 11.32 10.15
N THR A 59 -3.83 12.30 9.53
CA THR A 59 -3.78 13.71 9.96
C THR A 59 -4.24 13.85 11.42
N GLN A 60 -5.36 13.25 11.79
CA GLN A 60 -5.90 13.36 13.14
C GLN A 60 -4.96 12.76 14.20
N TRP A 61 -4.43 11.56 13.95
CA TRP A 61 -3.47 10.95 14.88
C TRP A 61 -2.18 11.74 14.98
N SER A 62 -1.68 12.29 13.87
CA SER A 62 -0.52 13.18 13.89
C SER A 62 -0.81 14.48 14.65
N ALA A 63 -2.02 15.03 14.54
CA ALA A 63 -2.46 16.17 15.33
C ALA A 63 -2.46 15.84 16.83
N SER A 64 -3.02 14.70 17.24
CA SER A 64 -2.98 14.27 18.64
C SER A 64 -1.57 14.08 19.16
N GLU A 65 -0.67 13.45 18.39
CA GLU A 65 0.74 13.30 18.77
C GLU A 65 1.45 14.64 18.96
N ILE A 66 1.27 15.57 18.01
CA ILE A 66 1.90 16.88 18.07
C ILE A 66 1.31 17.71 19.22
N GLN A 67 -0.01 17.69 19.42
CA GLN A 67 -0.66 18.37 20.54
C GLN A 67 -0.17 17.84 21.89
N GLU A 68 -0.08 16.52 22.04
CA GLU A 68 0.41 15.90 23.28
C GLU A 68 1.86 16.26 23.57
N LYS A 69 2.70 16.25 22.52
CA LYS A 69 4.09 16.73 22.60
C LYS A 69 4.17 18.17 23.11
N TRP A 70 3.33 19.07 22.61
CA TRP A 70 3.28 20.47 23.09
C TRP A 70 2.71 20.59 24.50
N ARG A 71 1.73 19.75 24.86
CA ARG A 71 1.18 19.68 26.22
C ARG A 71 2.26 19.35 27.24
N ILE A 72 3.05 18.29 26.99
CA ILE A 72 4.17 17.86 27.85
C ILE A 72 5.21 18.97 28.01
N ARG A 73 5.57 19.65 26.91
CA ARG A 73 6.55 20.73 26.92
C ARG A 73 6.09 21.94 27.74
N ARG A 74 4.83 22.32 27.59
CA ARG A 74 4.23 23.41 28.36
C ARG A 74 4.15 23.06 29.85
N GLU A 75 3.66 21.86 30.18
CA GLU A 75 3.58 21.40 31.58
C GLU A 75 4.97 21.38 32.25
N TRP A 76 6.01 20.96 31.52
CA TRP A 76 7.37 21.01 32.03
C TRP A 76 7.88 22.45 32.21
N ALA A 77 7.62 23.33 31.25
CA ALA A 77 8.00 24.74 31.31
C ALA A 77 7.36 25.47 32.49
N ASP A 78 6.06 25.23 32.71
CA ASP A 78 5.29 25.85 33.80
C ASP A 78 5.78 25.38 35.19
N THR A 79 6.32 24.16 35.28
CA THR A 79 6.83 23.58 36.53
C THR A 79 8.29 23.93 36.83
N HIS A 80 9.07 24.36 35.82
CA HIS A 80 10.51 24.67 35.95
C HIS A 80 10.87 26.08 35.43
N PRO A 81 10.18 27.16 35.88
CA PRO A 81 10.38 28.51 35.34
C PRO A 81 11.78 29.07 35.65
N ALA A 82 12.43 28.61 36.73
CA ALA A 82 13.78 29.05 37.11
C ALA A 82 14.88 28.42 36.24
N GLU A 83 14.57 27.38 35.46
CA GLU A 83 15.51 26.64 34.62
C GLU A 83 15.42 27.04 33.14
N MET A 84 14.59 28.05 32.81
CA MET A 84 14.37 28.50 31.44
C MET A 84 14.75 29.96 31.22
N THR A 85 15.29 30.21 30.04
CA THR A 85 15.32 31.56 29.46
C THR A 85 13.96 31.89 28.85
N GLU A 86 13.63 33.18 28.76
CA GLU A 86 12.38 33.64 28.13
C GLU A 86 12.24 33.13 26.69
N GLN A 87 13.35 33.10 25.93
CA GLN A 87 13.40 32.52 24.59
C GLN A 87 13.15 31.00 24.58
N GLY A 88 13.67 30.26 25.55
CA GLY A 88 13.44 28.82 25.68
C GLY A 88 11.99 28.50 26.00
N TYR A 89 11.35 29.32 26.84
CA TYR A 89 9.93 29.23 27.16
C TYR A 89 9.05 29.48 25.93
N GLU A 90 9.31 30.54 25.16
CA GLU A 90 8.56 30.82 23.93
C GLU A 90 8.72 29.71 22.88
N ALA A 91 9.94 29.21 22.70
CA ALA A 91 10.23 28.11 21.78
C ALA A 91 9.52 26.79 22.18
N LEU A 92 9.28 26.57 23.48
CA LEU A 92 8.59 25.39 24.00
C LEU A 92 7.06 25.54 24.10
N THR A 93 6.52 26.73 23.85
CA THR A 93 5.07 26.97 24.05
C THR A 93 4.33 27.61 22.87
N VAL A 94 5.01 28.23 21.90
CA VAL A 94 4.38 29.17 20.92
C VAL A 94 4.52 28.78 19.43
N ASP A 95 5.04 27.60 19.07
CA ASP A 95 5.13 27.22 17.64
C ASP A 95 3.79 26.68 17.08
N GLY A 96 2.86 27.60 16.87
CA GLY A 96 1.54 27.35 16.29
C GLY A 96 1.58 26.87 14.83
N ALA A 97 2.63 27.21 14.10
CA ALA A 97 2.83 26.76 12.73
C ALA A 97 3.04 25.25 12.68
N ASN A 98 3.82 24.70 13.60
CA ASN A 98 4.04 23.25 13.69
C ASN A 98 2.80 22.48 14.19
N LEU A 99 1.98 23.11 15.04
CA LEU A 99 0.70 22.56 15.51
C LEU A 99 -0.33 22.32 14.39
N THR A 100 -0.31 23.15 13.33
CA THR A 100 -1.28 23.06 12.22
C THR A 100 -0.68 22.50 10.93
N LEU A 101 0.52 22.93 10.53
CA LEU A 101 1.17 22.43 9.31
C LEU A 101 1.71 21.02 9.48
N GLY A 102 2.21 20.67 10.67
CA GLY A 102 2.75 19.33 10.94
C GLY A 102 1.75 18.23 10.59
N PRO A 103 0.54 18.21 11.19
CA PRO A 103 -0.46 17.20 10.90
C PRO A 103 -0.86 17.13 9.43
N LEU A 104 -0.98 18.28 8.76
CA LEU A 104 -1.32 18.35 7.33
C LEU A 104 -0.24 17.71 6.45
N ILE A 105 1.04 17.96 6.75
CA ILE A 105 2.17 17.35 6.04
C ILE A 105 2.16 15.82 6.21
N TYR A 106 1.94 15.33 7.44
CA TYR A 106 1.86 13.89 7.70
C TYR A 106 0.67 13.23 7.01
N GLY A 107 -0.50 13.89 7.04
CA GLY A 107 -1.69 13.51 6.30
C GLY A 107 -1.44 13.42 4.80
N PHE A 108 -0.88 14.47 4.20
CA PHE A 108 -0.53 14.50 2.78
C PHE A 108 0.46 13.40 2.41
N ARG A 109 1.52 13.23 3.21
CA ARG A 109 2.51 12.16 3.03
C ARG A 109 1.87 10.77 3.07
N SER A 110 0.96 10.52 4.02
CA SER A 110 0.23 9.25 4.08
C SER A 110 -0.65 9.03 2.84
N GLY A 111 -1.31 10.08 2.34
CA GLY A 111 -2.07 10.04 1.10
C GLY A 111 -1.22 9.63 -0.09
N LEU A 112 -0.02 10.22 -0.23
CA LEU A 112 0.94 9.83 -1.29
C LEU A 112 1.36 8.36 -1.16
N ILE A 113 1.62 7.86 0.05
CA ILE A 113 1.95 6.46 0.30
C ILE A 113 0.80 5.57 -0.17
N PHE A 114 -0.43 5.87 0.23
CA PHE A 114 -1.61 5.09 -0.15
C PHE A 114 -1.88 5.12 -1.66
N ILE A 115 -1.68 6.25 -2.32
CA ILE A 115 -1.75 6.37 -3.78
C ILE A 115 -0.69 5.49 -4.44
N GLY A 116 0.56 5.56 -3.97
CA GLY A 116 1.67 4.74 -4.48
C GLY A 116 1.38 3.24 -4.35
N VAL A 117 0.89 2.81 -3.17
CA VAL A 117 0.48 1.42 -2.93
C VAL A 117 -0.68 1.01 -3.83
N ALA A 118 -1.69 1.86 -3.99
CA ALA A 118 -2.84 1.58 -4.85
C ALA A 118 -2.42 1.43 -6.33
N ALA A 119 -1.48 2.27 -6.80
CA ALA A 119 -0.90 2.19 -8.14
C ALA A 119 -0.06 0.92 -8.33
N ALA A 120 0.80 0.59 -7.37
CA ALA A 120 1.59 -0.65 -7.40
C ALA A 120 0.70 -1.90 -7.47
N LEU A 121 -0.34 -1.97 -6.64
CA LEU A 121 -1.33 -3.05 -6.67
C LEU A 121 -2.09 -3.13 -8.01
N PHE A 122 -2.33 -1.98 -8.65
CA PHE A 122 -2.94 -1.95 -9.98
C PHE A 122 -1.99 -2.51 -11.05
N VAL A 123 -0.73 -2.06 -11.08
CA VAL A 123 0.29 -2.55 -12.02
C VAL A 123 0.53 -4.05 -11.84
N PHE A 124 0.68 -4.51 -10.60
CA PHE A 124 0.86 -5.93 -10.28
C PHE A 124 -0.30 -6.77 -10.84
N ARG A 125 -1.54 -6.33 -10.64
CA ARG A 125 -2.72 -7.03 -11.17
C ARG A 125 -2.72 -7.10 -12.69
N VAL A 126 -2.32 -6.02 -13.37
CA VAL A 126 -2.21 -6.01 -14.84
C VAL A 126 -1.11 -6.97 -15.31
N ALA A 127 0.04 -6.99 -14.64
CA ALA A 127 1.15 -7.89 -14.96
C ALA A 127 0.74 -9.37 -14.79
N VAL A 128 0.04 -9.72 -13.70
CA VAL A 128 -0.46 -11.09 -13.47
C VAL A 128 -1.47 -11.50 -14.54
N ARG A 129 -2.39 -10.61 -14.94
CA ARG A 129 -3.36 -10.91 -16.01
C ARG A 129 -2.72 -11.08 -17.39
N LYS A 130 -1.58 -10.42 -17.64
CA LYS A 130 -0.86 -10.50 -18.90
C LYS A 130 0.10 -11.69 -18.99
N ARG A 131 0.26 -12.50 -17.93
CA ARG A 131 1.02 -13.75 -18.05
C ARG A 131 0.18 -14.73 -18.89
N PRO A 132 0.58 -15.05 -20.14
CA PRO A 132 -0.03 -16.18 -20.82
C PRO A 132 0.21 -17.40 -19.93
N VAL A 133 -0.85 -18.14 -19.63
CA VAL A 133 -0.70 -19.52 -19.18
C VAL A 133 0.10 -20.18 -20.29
N LYS A 134 1.37 -20.49 -20.05
CA LYS A 134 2.10 -21.38 -20.95
C LYS A 134 1.32 -22.68 -20.92
N THR A 135 0.57 -22.95 -21.99
CA THR A 135 0.09 -24.29 -22.30
C THR A 135 1.30 -25.21 -22.18
N PRO A 136 1.23 -26.32 -21.43
CA PRO A 136 2.29 -27.31 -21.48
C PRO A 136 2.43 -27.69 -22.94
N ASP A 137 3.61 -27.44 -23.52
CA ASP A 137 3.94 -27.86 -24.87
C ASP A 137 3.53 -29.31 -25.03
N GLU A 138 2.65 -29.58 -26.01
CA GLU A 138 2.47 -30.90 -26.59
C GLU A 138 3.85 -31.39 -27.02
N ALA A 139 4.47 -32.20 -26.18
CA ALA A 139 5.62 -32.99 -26.55
C ALA A 139 5.14 -34.09 -27.52
N THR A 140 4.94 -33.72 -28.78
CA THR A 140 4.83 -34.65 -29.89
C THR A 140 6.22 -34.77 -30.51
N PRO A 141 7.01 -35.81 -30.20
CA PRO A 141 8.23 -36.06 -30.97
C PRO A 141 7.82 -36.63 -32.34
N GLU A 142 7.98 -35.81 -33.37
CA GLU A 142 8.04 -36.27 -34.76
C GLU A 142 9.20 -37.25 -34.92
N ILE A 143 8.91 -38.55 -35.01
CA ILE A 143 9.90 -39.54 -35.49
C ILE A 143 9.68 -39.72 -36.99
N LYS A 144 10.42 -38.92 -37.77
CA LYS A 144 10.70 -39.15 -39.19
C LYS A 144 11.64 -40.36 -39.31
N THR A 145 11.09 -41.53 -39.63
CA THR A 145 11.90 -42.66 -40.11
C THR A 145 11.55 -42.97 -41.57
N LYS A 146 12.50 -42.61 -42.43
CA LYS A 146 12.55 -42.88 -43.85
C LYS A 146 12.89 -44.37 -44.06
N VAL A 147 11.94 -45.19 -44.49
CA VAL A 147 12.21 -46.53 -45.03
C VAL A 147 11.47 -46.68 -46.35
N THR A 148 12.26 -46.80 -47.42
CA THR A 148 11.82 -47.12 -48.77
C THR A 148 11.78 -48.64 -48.91
N THR A 149 10.62 -49.22 -49.18
CA THR A 149 10.51 -50.55 -49.83
C THR A 149 9.13 -50.69 -50.48
N ASP A 150 9.14 -50.66 -51.82
CA ASP A 150 8.38 -51.46 -52.80
C ASP A 150 6.87 -51.79 -52.61
N LEU A 151 6.06 -51.38 -53.60
CA LEU A 151 4.67 -51.79 -53.93
C LEU A 151 4.55 -53.32 -54.20
N PRO A 152 3.35 -53.99 -54.28
CA PRO A 152 1.99 -53.46 -54.53
C PRO A 152 0.80 -54.11 -53.74
N PHE A 153 -0.40 -53.53 -53.91
CA PHE A 153 -1.77 -54.12 -53.83
C PHE A 153 -2.16 -55.11 -52.70
N SER A 154 -3.17 -54.75 -51.91
CA SER A 154 -4.12 -55.71 -51.31
C SER A 154 -5.42 -55.02 -50.90
N ASP A 155 -6.53 -55.71 -51.12
CA ASP A 155 -7.88 -55.21 -51.27
C ASP A 155 -8.61 -54.78 -49.98
N ASN A 156 -9.54 -53.85 -50.17
CA ASN A 156 -10.56 -53.39 -49.23
C ASN A 156 -11.70 -54.44 -49.10
N PRO A 157 -12.19 -54.79 -47.88
CA PRO A 157 -13.42 -55.58 -47.77
C PRO A 157 -14.60 -54.94 -47.02
N TYR A 158 -14.53 -53.72 -46.46
CA TYR A 158 -15.65 -53.20 -45.66
C TYR A 158 -15.93 -51.70 -45.84
N HIS A 159 -16.55 -51.36 -46.98
CA HIS A 159 -17.33 -50.13 -47.11
C HIS A 159 -18.69 -50.45 -47.74
N PRO A 160 -19.82 -50.34 -47.01
CA PRO A 160 -21.13 -50.38 -47.63
C PRO A 160 -21.41 -49.08 -48.41
N PRO A 161 -22.16 -49.16 -49.52
CA PRO A 161 -22.38 -48.07 -50.45
C PRO A 161 -23.20 -46.93 -49.82
N ALA A 162 -22.79 -45.69 -50.10
CA ALA A 162 -23.58 -44.51 -49.84
C ALA A 162 -24.68 -44.43 -50.91
N ASP A 163 -25.94 -44.61 -50.51
CA ASP A 163 -27.07 -44.28 -51.37
C ASP A 163 -27.35 -42.78 -51.32
N SER A 164 -27.28 -42.19 -52.50
CA SER A 164 -27.70 -40.86 -52.87
C SER A 164 -29.14 -40.89 -53.38
N GLY A 165 -30.04 -40.13 -52.72
CA GLY A 165 -31.43 -39.92 -53.13
C GLY A 165 -32.19 -39.10 -52.10
#